data_AF-A0A967PBP6-F1
#
_entry.id   AF-A0A967PBP6-F1
#
_cell.length_a   1.000
_cell.length_b   1.000
_cell.length_c   1.000
_cell.angle_alpha   90.00
_cell.angle_beta   90.00
_cell.angle_gamma   90.00
#
_symmetry.space_group_name_H-M   'P 1'
#
loop_
_entity.id
_entity.type
_entity.pdbx_description
1 polymer ?
#
loop_
_entity_poly.entity_id
_entity_poly.type
_entity_poly.pdbx_seq_one_letter_code
_entity_poly.pdbx_strand_id
1 'polypeptide(L)'
;MGLNVTWDCELSRTPEGYYQIQGGIEYAIAKSLAVAPFADILWMETKTADLKDAKEFADAVHAVFPDKMLAYNLSPSFNWDTTGMTEQEMKDFPSEIGKLGFVFNFITYGGHQIDGLASEEFSRALLEDGALALARLQRKLRLLDSPYRTPQSYVGGPRMDAMLTASSGRTATTKAMGKGSTQFQHLVQTEVPTKVLEDWLEIWAKHYKIKGSLRVELRPNRAGSDLLELNILSNRSKNKMADVIFGSIQDLRGKNIISIRDQNTYSTEFRQKRLMTIIHLFLIHRYKGDSVHYVNPTDDNMKQTQGMKKLGIYSEVNTEVGDIIVAGINAKNVKDLLNEDQVELKNLIAKKGSAKKPAAKKKASKRK
;
A
#
# COMPACT_ATOMS: atom_id res chain seq x y z
N MET A 1 -48.01 36.25 30.95
CA MET A 1 -46.75 36.68 31.58
C MET A 1 -46.67 38.18 31.83
N GLY A 2 -47.45 39.03 31.15
CA GLY A 2 -47.50 40.48 31.46
C GLY A 2 -46.19 41.23 31.20
N LEU A 3 -45.27 40.64 30.45
CA LEU A 3 -43.98 41.22 30.10
C LEU A 3 -44.15 42.08 28.85
N ASN A 4 -43.65 43.31 28.92
CA ASN A 4 -43.53 44.20 27.76
C ASN A 4 -42.06 44.56 27.59
N VAL A 5 -41.38 43.81 26.72
CA VAL A 5 -39.95 43.98 26.43
C VAL A 5 -39.82 44.75 25.13
N THR A 6 -39.12 45.89 25.17
CA THR A 6 -38.81 46.64 23.97
C THR A 6 -37.73 45.91 23.17
N TRP A 7 -38.07 45.44 21.97
CA TRP A 7 -37.16 44.77 21.05
C TRP A 7 -37.45 45.20 19.62
N ASP A 8 -36.41 45.62 18.89
CA ASP A 8 -36.49 46.07 17.50
C ASP A 8 -35.24 45.60 16.74
N CYS A 9 -35.41 44.65 15.82
CA CYS A 9 -34.33 44.13 15.00
C CYS A 9 -33.86 45.08 13.89
N GLU A 10 -34.66 46.08 13.49
CA GLU A 10 -34.32 47.03 12.43
C GLU A 10 -33.08 47.86 12.79
N LEU A 11 -32.92 48.14 14.10
CA LEU A 11 -31.80 48.90 14.65
C LEU A 11 -30.45 48.16 14.54
N SER A 12 -30.46 46.83 14.39
CA SER A 12 -29.26 45.99 14.38
C SER A 12 -28.74 45.63 12.98
N ARG A 13 -29.38 46.16 11.92
CA ARG A 13 -29.03 45.80 10.54
C ARG A 13 -27.63 46.24 10.16
N THR A 14 -26.99 45.46 9.29
CA THR A 14 -25.69 45.83 8.70
C THR A 14 -25.84 47.02 7.75
N PRO A 15 -24.75 47.72 7.37
CA PRO A 15 -24.81 48.78 6.36
C PRO A 15 -25.40 48.34 5.01
N GLU A 16 -25.24 47.07 4.64
CA GLU A 16 -25.81 46.45 3.44
C GLU A 16 -27.32 46.13 3.59
N GLY A 17 -27.87 46.23 4.81
CA GLY A 17 -29.29 45.99 5.10
C GLY A 17 -29.63 44.58 5.60
N TYR A 18 -28.65 43.76 5.95
CA TYR A 18 -28.90 42.41 6.46
C TYR A 18 -29.28 42.41 7.94
N TYR A 19 -30.19 41.52 8.33
CA TYR A 19 -30.51 41.27 9.74
C TYR A 19 -29.47 40.37 10.39
N GLN A 20 -29.20 40.63 11.67
CA GLN A 20 -28.42 39.71 12.51
C GLN A 20 -29.27 38.48 12.84
N ILE A 21 -28.62 37.31 12.81
CA ILE A 21 -29.24 36.04 13.19
C ILE A 21 -28.37 35.34 14.23
N GLN A 22 -29.01 34.61 15.13
CA GLN A 22 -28.29 33.66 16.00
C GLN A 22 -28.06 32.37 15.21
N GLY A 23 -26.89 32.25 14.59
CA GLY A 23 -26.45 31.00 13.98
C GLY A 23 -26.20 29.90 15.02
N GLY A 24 -26.31 28.64 14.59
CA GLY A 24 -26.06 27.47 15.44
C GLY A 24 -26.79 26.22 14.95
N ILE A 25 -26.59 25.11 15.65
CA ILE A 25 -27.20 23.81 15.31
C ILE A 25 -28.73 23.89 15.37
N GLU A 26 -29.30 24.54 16.39
CA GLU A 26 -30.75 24.76 16.50
C GLU A 26 -31.32 25.45 15.25
N TYR A 27 -30.62 26.46 14.73
CA TYR A 27 -31.08 27.16 13.53
C TYR A 27 -30.91 26.30 12.27
N ALA A 28 -29.82 25.53 12.17
CA ALA A 28 -29.62 24.59 11.08
C ALA A 28 -30.69 23.48 11.06
N ILE A 29 -31.07 22.94 12.22
CA ILE A 29 -32.18 21.97 12.37
C ILE A 29 -33.48 22.60 11.87
N ALA A 30 -33.84 23.79 12.35
CA ALA A 30 -35.09 24.44 11.98
C ALA A 30 -35.18 24.69 10.46
N LYS A 31 -34.09 25.16 9.83
CA LYS A 31 -34.01 25.34 8.38
C LYS A 31 -34.10 24.00 7.65
N SER A 32 -33.38 22.98 8.12
CA SER A 32 -33.30 21.65 7.50
C SER A 32 -34.64 20.93 7.52
N LEU A 33 -35.37 20.97 8.64
CA LEU A 33 -36.72 20.42 8.75
C LEU A 33 -37.70 21.09 7.78
N ALA A 34 -37.60 22.41 7.60
CA ALA A 34 -38.45 23.14 6.68
C ALA A 34 -38.21 22.75 5.21
N VAL A 35 -36.97 22.42 4.84
CA VAL A 35 -36.62 22.02 3.47
C VAL A 35 -36.66 20.52 3.23
N ALA A 36 -36.75 19.70 4.29
CA ALA A 36 -36.73 18.24 4.22
C ALA A 36 -37.77 17.63 3.25
N PRO A 37 -39.01 18.13 3.11
CA PRO A 37 -39.96 17.61 2.12
C PRO A 37 -39.56 17.86 0.65
N PHE A 38 -38.63 18.77 0.42
CA PHE A 38 -38.23 19.23 -0.92
C PHE A 38 -36.83 18.77 -1.33
N ALA A 39 -36.13 18.03 -0.47
CA ALA A 39 -34.78 17.53 -0.72
C ALA A 39 -34.64 16.06 -0.35
N ASP A 40 -33.91 15.31 -1.19
CA ASP A 40 -33.59 13.90 -0.94
C ASP A 40 -32.59 13.75 0.22
N ILE A 41 -31.59 14.64 0.25
CA ILE A 41 -30.48 14.62 1.21
C ILE A 41 -30.36 16.00 1.87
N LEU A 42 -30.16 16.02 3.18
CA LEU A 42 -29.86 17.23 3.94
C LEU A 42 -28.40 17.29 4.36
N TRP A 43 -27.84 18.50 4.35
CA TRP A 43 -26.45 18.75 4.75
C TRP A 43 -26.41 20.03 5.58
N MET A 44 -25.86 19.91 6.80
CA MET A 44 -25.48 21.03 7.64
C MET A 44 -23.98 21.29 7.48
N GLU A 45 -23.60 22.49 7.07
CA GLU A 45 -22.20 22.90 7.07
C GLU A 45 -21.66 23.01 8.50
N THR A 46 -20.44 22.52 8.74
CA THR A 46 -19.84 22.44 10.06
C THR A 46 -18.50 23.16 10.09
N LYS A 47 -18.17 23.80 11.22
CA LYS A 47 -16.87 24.46 11.41
C LYS A 47 -15.75 23.48 11.79
N THR A 48 -16.10 22.38 12.46
CA THR A 48 -15.18 21.38 12.98
C THR A 48 -15.77 19.98 12.79
N ALA A 49 -14.90 18.97 12.68
CA ALA A 49 -15.31 17.58 12.72
C ALA A 49 -15.69 17.19 14.16
N ASP A 50 -16.98 17.21 14.48
CA ASP A 50 -17.51 16.84 15.81
C ASP A 50 -18.69 15.86 15.66
N LEU A 51 -18.57 14.68 16.28
CA LEU A 51 -19.61 13.64 16.24
C LEU A 51 -20.85 13.99 17.06
N LYS A 52 -20.71 14.80 18.12
CA LYS A 52 -21.84 15.22 18.96
C LYS A 52 -22.73 16.19 18.19
N ASP A 53 -22.14 17.17 17.52
CA ASP A 53 -22.88 18.11 16.67
C ASP A 53 -23.62 17.38 15.55
N ALA A 54 -22.93 16.42 14.90
CA ALA A 54 -23.52 15.59 13.86
C ALA A 54 -24.69 14.74 14.39
N LYS A 55 -24.54 14.17 15.59
CA LYS A 55 -25.58 13.38 16.25
C LYS A 55 -26.80 14.21 16.64
N GLU A 56 -26.60 15.39 17.22
CA GLU A 56 -27.68 16.30 17.60
C GLU A 56 -28.52 16.68 16.37
N PHE A 57 -27.85 17.03 15.27
CA PHE A 57 -28.53 17.34 14.01
C PHE A 57 -29.29 16.13 13.45
N ALA A 58 -28.64 14.96 13.39
CA ALA A 58 -29.25 13.75 12.85
C ALA A 58 -30.48 13.30 13.66
N ASP A 59 -30.35 13.23 14.98
CA ASP A 59 -31.44 12.82 15.87
C ASP A 59 -32.66 13.75 15.72
N ALA A 60 -32.43 15.07 15.63
CA ALA A 60 -33.51 16.04 15.47
C ALA A 60 -34.20 15.96 14.11
N VAL A 61 -33.44 15.73 13.03
CA VAL A 61 -34.01 15.53 11.69
C VAL A 61 -34.80 14.23 11.63
N HIS A 62 -34.23 13.12 12.13
CA HIS A 62 -34.85 11.79 12.09
C HIS A 62 -36.05 11.66 13.02
N ALA A 63 -36.16 12.48 14.06
CA ALA A 63 -37.36 12.56 14.89
C ALA A 63 -38.62 12.98 14.09
N VAL A 64 -38.45 13.77 13.02
CA VAL A 64 -39.56 14.23 12.15
C VAL A 64 -39.58 13.46 10.83
N PHE A 65 -38.42 13.16 10.26
CA PHE A 65 -38.26 12.45 9.00
C PHE A 65 -37.30 11.26 9.18
N PRO A 66 -37.77 10.11 9.71
CA PRO A 66 -36.92 8.97 10.09
C PRO A 66 -36.06 8.42 8.95
N ASP A 67 -36.57 8.47 7.71
CA ASP A 67 -35.90 7.92 6.53
C ASP A 67 -35.05 8.98 5.78
N LYS A 68 -34.86 10.19 6.34
CA LYS A 68 -34.16 11.26 5.65
C LYS A 68 -32.66 10.96 5.58
N MET A 69 -32.13 10.92 4.36
CA MET A 69 -30.70 10.78 4.12
C MET A 69 -29.95 12.06 4.46
N LEU A 70 -28.76 11.93 5.06
CA LEU A 70 -27.91 13.06 5.42
C LEU A 70 -26.57 13.00 4.66
N ALA A 71 -25.90 14.15 4.53
CA ALA A 71 -24.55 14.26 3.99
C ALA A 71 -23.64 15.08 4.90
N TYR A 72 -22.36 14.74 4.91
CA TYR A 72 -21.35 15.35 5.78
C TYR A 72 -20.10 15.78 5.00
N ASN A 73 -19.67 17.03 5.23
CA ASN A 73 -18.44 17.59 4.67
C ASN A 73 -17.26 17.34 5.62
N LEU A 74 -16.30 16.53 5.19
CA LEU A 74 -15.00 16.34 5.84
C LEU A 74 -14.03 17.40 5.30
N SER A 75 -14.20 18.66 5.73
CA SER A 75 -13.50 19.78 5.12
C SER A 75 -11.98 19.67 5.28
N PRO A 76 -11.19 19.86 4.20
CA PRO A 76 -9.73 19.94 4.31
C PRO A 76 -9.23 21.16 5.10
N SER A 77 -10.08 22.16 5.36
CA SER A 77 -9.74 23.29 6.24
C SER A 77 -9.74 22.92 7.71
N PHE A 78 -10.28 21.76 8.09
CA PHE A 78 -10.22 21.27 9.45
C PHE A 78 -8.80 20.82 9.76
N ASN A 79 -8.24 21.38 10.83
CA ASN A 79 -7.01 20.85 11.38
C ASN A 79 -7.36 19.65 12.30
N TRP A 80 -7.38 18.46 11.71
CA TRP A 80 -7.71 17.21 12.39
C TRP A 80 -6.86 16.97 13.65
N ASP A 81 -5.58 17.31 13.61
CA ASP A 81 -4.67 17.12 14.75
C ASP A 81 -4.99 18.03 15.95
N THR A 82 -5.75 19.12 15.73
CA THR A 82 -6.17 20.04 16.81
C THR A 82 -7.53 19.70 17.40
N THR A 83 -8.23 18.69 16.85
CA THR A 83 -9.55 18.26 17.36
C THR A 83 -9.45 17.55 18.71
N GLY A 84 -8.26 17.06 19.07
CA GLY A 84 -8.07 16.21 20.25
C GLY A 84 -8.48 14.75 20.02
N MET A 85 -8.93 14.38 18.81
CA MET A 85 -9.19 12.99 18.44
C MET A 85 -7.89 12.18 18.42
N THR A 86 -7.97 10.95 18.88
CA THR A 86 -6.95 9.93 18.68
C THR A 86 -6.95 9.46 17.23
N GLU A 87 -5.84 8.88 16.76
CA GLU A 87 -5.79 8.28 15.42
C GLU A 87 -6.88 7.22 15.20
N GLN A 88 -7.29 6.51 16.25
CA GLN A 88 -8.34 5.50 16.16
C GLN A 88 -9.70 6.16 15.95
N GLU A 89 -10.01 7.22 16.69
CA GLU A 89 -11.24 7.99 16.48
C GLU A 89 -11.30 8.62 15.08
N MET A 90 -10.18 9.13 14.55
CA MET A 90 -10.12 9.63 13.17
C MET A 90 -10.39 8.54 12.13
N LYS A 91 -9.87 7.31 12.35
CA LYS A 91 -10.12 6.16 11.48
C LYS A 91 -11.59 5.72 11.52
N ASP A 92 -12.19 5.76 12.70
CA ASP A 92 -13.56 5.31 12.92
C ASP A 92 -14.60 6.38 12.55
N PHE A 93 -14.21 7.67 12.50
CA PHE A 93 -15.10 8.81 12.23
C PHE A 93 -16.03 8.60 11.02
N PRO A 94 -15.55 8.18 9.82
CA PRO A 94 -16.44 7.93 8.68
C PRO A 94 -17.47 6.82 8.93
N SER A 95 -17.09 5.81 9.72
CA SER A 95 -18.00 4.72 10.10
C SER A 95 -19.03 5.19 11.14
N GLU A 96 -18.62 6.02 12.11
CA GLU A 96 -19.52 6.52 13.15
C GLU A 96 -20.57 7.48 12.59
N ILE A 97 -20.20 8.41 11.70
CA ILE A 97 -21.19 9.28 11.04
C ILE A 97 -22.14 8.46 10.15
N GLY A 98 -21.66 7.39 9.51
CA GLY A 98 -22.51 6.51 8.71
C GLY A 98 -23.63 5.85 9.54
N LYS A 99 -23.36 5.50 10.80
CA LYS A 99 -24.38 4.94 11.72
C LYS A 99 -25.48 5.94 12.08
N LEU A 100 -25.23 7.24 11.93
CA LEU A 100 -26.18 8.32 12.18
C LEU A 100 -27.00 8.69 10.93
N GLY A 101 -26.89 7.95 9.82
CA GLY A 101 -27.63 8.20 8.58
C GLY A 101 -26.97 9.19 7.62
N PHE A 102 -25.70 9.56 7.84
CA PHE A 102 -24.90 10.29 6.87
C PHE A 102 -24.38 9.36 5.77
N VAL A 103 -25.12 9.28 4.67
CA VAL A 103 -24.92 8.31 3.58
C VAL A 103 -23.96 8.80 2.49
N PHE A 104 -23.73 10.10 2.40
CA PHE A 104 -22.80 10.70 1.44
C PHE A 104 -21.84 11.65 2.16
N ASN A 105 -20.60 11.19 2.34
CA ASN A 105 -19.57 11.90 3.09
C ASN A 105 -18.41 12.19 2.16
N PHE A 106 -17.95 13.44 2.13
CA PHE A 106 -17.01 13.88 1.10
C PHE A 106 -15.99 14.87 1.65
N ILE A 107 -14.77 14.79 1.10
CA ILE A 107 -13.71 15.77 1.31
C ILE A 107 -13.75 16.74 0.14
N THR A 108 -14.34 17.92 0.35
CA THR A 108 -14.69 18.91 -0.70
C THR A 108 -13.61 19.12 -1.75
N TYR A 109 -12.45 19.65 -1.35
CA TYR A 109 -11.32 19.92 -2.25
C TYR A 109 -10.11 19.03 -1.94
N GLY A 110 -10.34 17.79 -1.51
CA GLY A 110 -9.26 16.82 -1.22
C GLY A 110 -8.35 16.57 -2.43
N GLY A 111 -8.93 16.56 -3.64
CA GLY A 111 -8.18 16.46 -4.90
C GLY A 111 -7.17 17.59 -5.11
N HIS A 112 -7.53 18.83 -4.79
CA HIS A 112 -6.63 19.97 -4.90
C HIS A 112 -5.45 19.87 -3.93
N GLN A 113 -5.70 19.41 -2.69
CA GLN A 113 -4.63 19.26 -1.69
C GLN A 113 -3.60 18.21 -2.11
N ILE A 114 -4.04 17.06 -2.63
CA ILE A 114 -3.12 16.01 -3.09
C ILE A 114 -2.37 16.39 -4.37
N ASP A 115 -2.99 17.17 -5.26
CA ASP A 115 -2.36 17.66 -6.49
C ASP A 115 -1.20 18.64 -6.18
N GLY A 116 -1.44 19.59 -5.28
CA GLY A 116 -0.42 20.51 -4.79
C GLY A 116 0.76 19.78 -4.16
N LEU A 117 0.49 18.88 -3.19
CA LEU A 117 1.53 18.10 -2.52
C LEU A 117 2.35 17.25 -3.51
N ALA A 118 1.68 16.51 -4.40
CA ALA A 118 2.37 15.66 -5.38
C ALA A 118 3.25 16.47 -6.32
N SER A 119 2.78 17.65 -6.74
CA SER A 119 3.53 18.57 -7.61
C SER A 119 4.73 19.17 -6.90
N GLU A 120 4.59 19.58 -5.64
CA GLU A 120 5.69 20.10 -4.82
C GLU A 120 6.77 19.04 -4.59
N GLU A 121 6.38 17.84 -4.13
CA GLU A 121 7.31 16.73 -3.89
C GLU A 121 8.09 16.35 -5.16
N PHE A 122 7.39 16.21 -6.28
CA PHE A 122 8.02 15.80 -7.54
C PHE A 122 8.91 16.90 -8.12
N SER A 123 8.46 18.16 -8.09
CA SER A 123 9.26 19.28 -8.61
C SER A 123 10.55 19.46 -7.81
N ARG A 124 10.48 19.37 -6.48
CA ARG A 124 11.67 19.40 -5.61
C ARG A 124 12.62 18.24 -5.91
N ALA A 125 12.10 17.01 -5.96
CA ALA A 125 12.92 15.84 -6.26
C ALA A 125 13.58 15.94 -7.65
N LEU A 126 12.89 16.51 -8.64
CA LEU A 126 13.44 16.70 -9.98
C LEU A 126 14.58 17.74 -9.98
N LEU A 127 14.47 18.81 -9.19
CA LEU A 127 15.53 19.82 -9.03
C LEU A 127 16.77 19.24 -8.33
N GLU A 128 16.58 18.41 -7.30
CA GLU A 128 17.67 17.85 -6.48
C GLU A 128 18.33 16.62 -7.11
N ASP A 129 17.53 15.69 -7.65
CA ASP A 129 17.98 14.36 -8.09
C ASP A 129 17.86 14.13 -9.61
N GLY A 130 17.35 15.11 -10.38
CA GLY A 130 17.17 15.00 -11.83
C GLY A 130 16.30 13.80 -12.23
N ALA A 131 16.72 13.07 -13.26
CA ALA A 131 15.96 11.93 -13.80
C ALA A 131 15.75 10.77 -12.79
N LEU A 132 16.52 10.71 -11.69
CA LEU A 132 16.30 9.74 -10.63
C LEU A 132 14.93 9.93 -9.96
N ALA A 133 14.40 11.15 -9.90
CA ALA A 133 13.04 11.43 -9.41
C ALA A 133 11.98 10.68 -10.23
N LEU A 134 12.08 10.73 -11.57
CA LEU A 134 11.19 9.99 -12.46
C LEU A 134 11.37 8.47 -12.28
N ALA A 135 12.60 7.98 -12.12
CA ALA A 135 12.85 6.56 -11.90
C ALA A 135 12.24 6.07 -10.57
N ARG A 136 12.27 6.88 -9.50
CA ARG A 136 11.62 6.58 -8.21
C ARG A 136 10.10 6.54 -8.35
N LEU A 137 9.50 7.50 -9.08
CA LEU A 137 8.07 7.48 -9.40
C LEU A 137 7.69 6.19 -10.15
N GLN A 138 8.44 5.83 -11.21
CA GLN A 138 8.20 4.61 -11.97
C GLN A 138 8.36 3.33 -11.12
N ARG A 139 9.31 3.29 -10.18
CA ARG A 139 9.44 2.19 -9.21
C ARG A 139 8.19 2.08 -8.33
N LYS A 140 7.67 3.20 -7.81
CA LYS A 140 6.45 3.24 -7.00
C LYS A 140 5.22 2.77 -7.80
N LEU A 141 5.11 3.17 -9.07
CA LEU A 141 4.04 2.70 -9.96
C LEU A 141 4.10 1.18 -10.20
N ARG A 142 5.29 0.61 -10.39
CA ARG A 142 5.46 -0.85 -10.52
C ARG A 142 5.17 -1.59 -9.22
N LEU A 143 5.61 -1.03 -8.09
CA LEU A 143 5.39 -1.60 -6.77
C LEU A 143 3.89 -1.72 -6.45
N LEU A 144 3.11 -0.67 -6.73
CA LEU A 144 1.67 -0.63 -6.48
C LEU A 144 0.83 -1.34 -7.55
N ASP A 145 1.47 -1.92 -8.57
CA ASP A 145 0.82 -2.39 -9.80
C ASP A 145 -0.19 -1.36 -10.38
N SER A 146 0.19 -0.08 -10.33
CA SER A 146 -0.67 1.02 -10.78
C SER A 146 -0.86 0.97 -12.29
N PRO A 147 -2.08 1.20 -12.82
CA PRO A 147 -2.32 1.21 -14.26
C PRO A 147 -1.53 2.32 -14.99
N TYR A 148 -1.11 3.37 -14.27
CA TYR A 148 -0.25 4.44 -14.78
C TYR A 148 1.15 3.96 -15.20
N ARG A 149 1.58 2.74 -14.83
CA ARG A 149 2.83 2.15 -15.33
C ARG A 149 2.80 1.89 -16.84
N THR A 150 1.61 1.83 -17.43
CA THR A 150 1.36 1.62 -18.87
C THR A 150 0.42 2.71 -19.38
N PRO A 151 0.87 3.97 -19.45
CA PRO A 151 0.00 5.13 -19.64
C PRO A 151 -0.77 5.07 -20.96
N GLN A 152 -0.17 4.58 -22.04
CA GLN A 152 -0.83 4.41 -23.35
C GLN A 152 -1.99 3.41 -23.28
N SER A 153 -1.84 2.34 -22.49
CA SER A 153 -2.93 1.38 -22.26
C SER A 153 -4.02 1.97 -21.38
N TYR A 154 -3.63 2.71 -20.33
CA TYR A 154 -4.54 3.32 -19.39
C TYR A 154 -5.50 4.32 -20.05
N VAL A 155 -5.01 5.13 -20.99
CA VAL A 155 -5.84 6.06 -21.77
C VAL A 155 -6.60 5.39 -22.93
N GLY A 156 -6.62 4.05 -23.00
CA GLY A 156 -7.44 3.30 -23.94
C GLY A 156 -6.81 3.04 -25.32
N GLY A 157 -5.48 3.11 -25.44
CA GLY A 157 -4.74 2.80 -26.68
C GLY A 157 -5.19 1.51 -27.39
N PRO A 158 -5.36 0.37 -26.69
CA PRO A 158 -5.84 -0.87 -27.31
C PRO A 158 -7.22 -0.73 -27.98
N ARG A 159 -8.14 0.04 -27.39
CA ARG A 159 -9.47 0.28 -27.96
C ARG A 159 -9.38 1.12 -29.22
N MET A 160 -8.51 2.13 -29.23
CA MET A 160 -8.30 2.99 -30.40
C MET A 160 -7.66 2.23 -31.56
N ASP A 161 -6.71 1.33 -31.29
CA ASP A 161 -6.13 0.44 -32.31
C ASP A 161 -7.15 -0.55 -32.87
N ALA A 162 -8.03 -1.08 -32.02
CA ALA A 162 -9.13 -1.93 -32.47
C ALA A 162 -10.10 -1.15 -33.38
N MET A 163 -10.42 0.10 -33.01
CA MET A 163 -11.24 0.99 -33.83
C MET A 163 -10.58 1.28 -35.19
N LEU A 164 -9.28 1.64 -35.22
CA LEU A 164 -8.54 1.86 -36.47
C LEU A 164 -8.55 0.61 -37.36
N THR A 165 -8.39 -0.56 -36.74
CA THR A 165 -8.42 -1.85 -37.44
C THR A 165 -9.78 -2.13 -38.07
N ALA A 166 -10.87 -1.81 -37.36
CA ALA A 166 -12.23 -1.93 -37.90
C ALA A 166 -12.50 -0.91 -39.01
N SER A 167 -12.21 0.38 -38.78
CA SER A 167 -12.50 1.47 -39.72
C SER A 167 -11.70 1.38 -41.02
N SER A 168 -10.46 0.88 -40.97
CA SER A 168 -9.62 0.72 -42.17
C SER A 168 -9.85 -0.61 -42.89
N GLY A 169 -10.76 -1.47 -42.42
CA GLY A 169 -10.85 -2.84 -42.95
C GLY A 169 -9.52 -3.60 -42.82
N ARG A 170 -8.74 -3.32 -41.77
CA ARG A 170 -7.40 -3.87 -41.51
C ARG A 170 -6.31 -3.47 -42.52
N THR A 171 -6.52 -2.43 -43.32
CA THR A 171 -5.55 -1.98 -44.34
C THR A 171 -4.57 -0.93 -43.84
N ALA A 172 -4.83 -0.29 -42.70
CA ALA A 172 -3.93 0.69 -42.12
C ALA A 172 -2.66 0.02 -41.57
N THR A 173 -1.49 0.47 -42.04
CA THR A 173 -0.17 -0.07 -41.64
C THR A 173 0.31 0.43 -40.26
N THR A 174 -0.34 1.44 -39.68
CA THR A 174 0.13 2.20 -38.52
C THR A 174 -0.65 1.87 -37.23
N LYS A 175 -0.49 0.66 -36.68
CA LYS A 175 -1.00 0.36 -35.33
C LYS A 175 -0.10 1.02 -34.27
N ALA A 176 -0.68 1.69 -33.29
CA ALA A 176 0.08 2.38 -32.24
C ALA A 176 0.66 1.40 -31.20
N MET A 177 0.03 0.24 -30.99
CA MET A 177 0.44 -0.81 -30.06
C MET A 177 1.13 -1.95 -30.82
N GLY A 178 2.35 -1.70 -31.31
CA GLY A 178 3.21 -2.69 -32.00
C GLY A 178 4.54 -2.94 -31.29
N LYS A 179 5.34 -3.88 -31.83
CA LYS A 179 6.75 -4.09 -31.40
C LYS A 179 7.51 -2.76 -31.53
N GLY A 180 7.98 -2.21 -30.41
CA GLY A 180 8.68 -0.92 -30.36
C GLY A 180 7.88 0.25 -29.80
N SER A 181 6.59 0.07 -29.48
CA SER A 181 5.79 1.09 -28.77
C SER A 181 6.30 1.33 -27.35
N THR A 182 6.00 2.51 -26.79
CA THR A 182 6.30 2.89 -25.40
C THR A 182 5.80 1.85 -24.40
N GLN A 183 4.67 1.19 -24.72
CA GLN A 183 4.16 0.05 -23.95
C GLN A 183 5.19 -1.08 -23.77
N PHE A 184 5.92 -1.47 -24.81
CA PHE A 184 6.92 -2.54 -24.71
C PHE A 184 8.08 -2.18 -23.79
N GLN A 185 8.49 -0.90 -23.76
CA GLN A 185 9.54 -0.44 -22.86
C GLN A 185 9.11 -0.54 -21.38
N HIS A 186 7.83 -0.26 -21.08
CA HIS A 186 7.28 -0.42 -19.73
C HIS A 186 7.03 -1.88 -19.32
N LEU A 187 6.94 -2.79 -20.28
CA LEU A 187 6.80 -4.24 -20.04
C LEU A 187 8.14 -4.94 -19.79
N VAL A 188 9.28 -4.30 -20.04
CA VAL A 188 10.60 -4.85 -19.71
C VAL A 188 10.66 -5.03 -18.19
N GLN A 189 10.78 -6.29 -17.75
CA GLN A 189 10.90 -6.63 -16.34
C GLN A 189 12.20 -6.05 -15.78
N THR A 190 12.09 -4.93 -15.07
CA THR A 190 13.22 -4.25 -14.41
C THR A 190 13.44 -4.76 -12.98
N GLU A 191 12.44 -5.44 -12.42
CA GLU A 191 12.45 -6.05 -11.09
C GLU A 191 11.75 -7.41 -11.12
N VAL A 192 12.15 -8.32 -10.23
CA VAL A 192 11.59 -9.69 -10.15
C VAL A 192 10.14 -9.64 -9.67
N PRO A 193 9.13 -10.05 -10.47
CA PRO A 193 7.72 -9.87 -10.11
C PRO A 193 7.29 -10.75 -8.94
N THR A 194 6.28 -10.32 -8.18
CA THR A 194 5.72 -11.09 -7.04
C THR A 194 5.23 -12.47 -7.41
N LYS A 195 4.82 -12.66 -8.68
CA LYS A 195 4.45 -13.97 -9.24
C LYS A 195 5.53 -15.03 -9.08
N VAL A 196 6.82 -14.65 -9.11
CA VAL A 196 7.92 -15.60 -8.86
C VAL A 196 7.82 -16.21 -7.46
N LEU A 197 7.47 -15.40 -6.46
CA LEU A 197 7.24 -15.91 -5.10
C LEU A 197 5.96 -16.75 -5.04
N GLU A 198 4.89 -16.38 -5.75
CA GLU A 198 3.67 -17.21 -5.84
C GLU A 198 3.97 -18.60 -6.39
N ASP A 199 4.76 -18.70 -7.46
CA ASP A 199 5.18 -19.96 -8.06
C ASP A 199 6.01 -20.81 -7.07
N TRP A 200 6.91 -20.18 -6.31
CA TRP A 200 7.69 -20.87 -5.26
C TRP A 200 6.80 -21.36 -4.11
N LEU A 201 5.80 -20.54 -3.73
CA LEU A 201 4.83 -20.89 -2.69
C LEU A 201 3.89 -22.01 -3.13
N GLU A 202 3.60 -22.15 -4.42
CA GLU A 202 2.82 -23.27 -4.95
C GLU A 202 3.59 -24.60 -4.78
N ILE A 203 4.90 -24.61 -5.09
CA ILE A 203 5.77 -25.77 -4.86
C ILE A 203 5.81 -26.12 -3.36
N TRP A 204 5.96 -25.10 -2.50
CA TRP A 204 5.96 -25.25 -1.05
C TRP A 204 4.64 -25.80 -0.51
N ALA A 205 3.51 -25.24 -0.95
CA ALA A 205 2.17 -25.64 -0.54
C ALA A 205 1.88 -27.08 -0.97
N LYS A 206 2.27 -27.46 -2.19
CA LYS A 206 2.14 -28.84 -2.70
C LYS A 206 2.95 -29.83 -1.88
N HIS A 207 4.18 -29.49 -1.51
CA HIS A 207 5.03 -30.35 -0.69
C HIS A 207 4.45 -30.57 0.72
N TYR A 208 3.99 -29.50 1.38
CA TYR A 208 3.46 -29.56 2.74
C TYR A 208 1.95 -29.83 2.80
N LYS A 209 1.30 -30.09 1.66
CA LYS A 209 -0.15 -30.36 1.51
C LYS A 209 -1.03 -29.27 2.12
N ILE A 210 -0.61 -28.00 2.00
CA ILE A 210 -1.37 -26.84 2.48
C ILE A 210 -2.60 -26.65 1.57
N LYS A 211 -3.77 -26.47 2.18
CA LYS A 211 -5.02 -26.29 1.45
C LYS A 211 -5.20 -24.83 1.01
N GLY A 212 -5.62 -24.64 -0.24
CA GLY A 212 -5.90 -23.33 -0.83
C GLY A 212 -4.69 -22.72 -1.54
N SER A 213 -4.95 -21.68 -2.35
CA SER A 213 -3.88 -20.93 -3.02
C SER A 213 -3.43 -19.75 -2.15
N LEU A 214 -2.14 -19.44 -2.22
CA LEU A 214 -1.54 -18.28 -1.57
C LEU A 214 -1.33 -17.19 -2.62
N ARG A 215 -1.60 -15.95 -2.23
CA ARG A 215 -1.36 -14.76 -3.04
C ARG A 215 -0.29 -13.90 -2.38
N VAL A 216 0.58 -13.32 -3.19
CA VAL A 216 1.62 -12.39 -2.73
C VAL A 216 1.19 -10.97 -3.06
N GLU A 217 1.15 -10.12 -2.04
CA GLU A 217 0.91 -8.69 -2.19
C GLU A 217 2.12 -7.93 -1.65
N LEU A 218 2.67 -7.00 -2.43
CA LEU A 218 3.76 -6.13 -2.00
C LEU A 218 3.27 -4.69 -2.13
N ARG A 219 3.25 -3.96 -1.01
CA ARG A 219 2.73 -2.59 -0.94
C ARG A 219 3.47 -1.76 0.09
N PRO A 220 3.37 -0.43 0.08
CA PRO A 220 3.75 0.38 1.24
C PRO A 220 3.02 -0.11 2.49
N ASN A 221 3.74 -0.23 3.61
CA ASN A 221 3.20 -0.70 4.90
C ASN A 221 2.04 0.19 5.39
N ARG A 222 2.18 1.50 5.16
CA ARG A 222 1.14 2.50 5.37
C ARG A 222 1.14 3.48 4.20
N ALA A 223 0.02 4.15 3.96
CA ALA A 223 -0.06 5.22 2.97
C ALA A 223 1.03 6.28 3.26
N GLY A 224 1.83 6.64 2.25
CA GLY A 224 2.93 7.60 2.40
C GLY A 224 4.21 7.06 3.07
N SER A 225 4.26 5.80 3.50
CA SER A 225 5.47 5.24 4.12
C SER A 225 6.49 4.75 3.08
N ASP A 226 7.78 4.99 3.35
CA ASP A 226 8.89 4.38 2.61
C ASP A 226 9.12 2.90 2.97
N LEU A 227 8.52 2.43 4.07
CA LEU A 227 8.53 1.01 4.42
C LEU A 227 7.55 0.24 3.55
N LEU A 228 8.00 -0.91 3.09
CA LEU A 228 7.24 -1.87 2.32
C LEU A 228 6.79 -3.02 3.21
N GLU A 229 5.65 -3.60 2.88
CA GLU A 229 5.09 -4.78 3.50
C GLU A 229 4.86 -5.83 2.40
N LEU A 230 5.57 -6.95 2.51
CA LEU A 230 5.36 -8.13 1.68
C LEU A 230 4.40 -9.08 2.41
N ASN A 231 3.18 -9.18 1.92
CA ASN A 231 2.08 -9.95 2.49
C ASN A 231 1.89 -11.28 1.76
N ILE A 232 1.75 -12.37 2.53
CA ILE A 232 1.27 -13.66 2.06
C ILE A 232 -0.17 -13.84 2.52
N LEU A 233 -1.11 -13.82 1.57
CA LEU A 233 -2.55 -13.88 1.83
C LEU A 233 -3.11 -15.25 1.42
N SER A 234 -4.09 -15.75 2.17
CA SER A 234 -4.91 -16.86 1.68
C SER A 234 -5.93 -16.35 0.67
N ASN A 235 -5.96 -16.93 -0.52
CA ASN A 235 -6.83 -16.45 -1.61
C ASN A 235 -8.33 -16.58 -1.29
N ARG A 236 -8.71 -17.52 -0.40
CA ARG A 236 -10.10 -17.79 -0.03
C ARG A 236 -10.64 -16.83 1.03
N SER A 237 -9.84 -16.52 2.06
CA SER A 237 -10.27 -15.70 3.19
C SER A 237 -9.71 -14.28 3.19
N LYS A 238 -8.74 -13.98 2.31
CA LYS A 238 -7.92 -12.75 2.35
C LYS A 238 -7.19 -12.51 3.68
N ASN A 239 -7.16 -13.51 4.57
CA ASN A 239 -6.43 -13.42 5.82
C ASN A 239 -4.93 -13.42 5.56
N LYS A 240 -4.23 -12.57 6.30
CA LYS A 240 -2.78 -12.50 6.29
C LYS A 240 -2.19 -13.72 7.00
N MET A 241 -1.37 -14.48 6.30
CA MET A 241 -0.76 -15.72 6.77
C MET A 241 0.67 -15.52 7.26
N ALA A 242 1.41 -14.65 6.58
CA ALA A 242 2.75 -14.20 6.93
C ALA A 242 2.99 -12.82 6.32
N ASP A 243 3.89 -12.05 6.93
CA ASP A 243 4.38 -10.79 6.36
C ASP A 243 5.84 -10.53 6.69
N VAL A 244 6.42 -9.60 5.94
CA VAL A 244 7.70 -8.97 6.23
C VAL A 244 7.56 -7.47 5.97
N ILE A 245 7.80 -6.66 7.00
CA ILE A 245 7.87 -5.20 6.90
C ILE A 245 9.34 -4.82 6.76
N PHE A 246 9.72 -4.15 5.68
CA PHE A 246 11.11 -3.84 5.37
C PHE A 246 11.27 -2.53 4.59
N GLY A 247 12.44 -1.92 4.68
CA GLY A 247 12.91 -0.87 3.77
C GLY A 247 14.04 -1.41 2.88
N SER A 248 14.16 -0.88 1.67
CA SER A 248 15.32 -1.12 0.80
C SER A 248 16.16 0.16 0.77
N ILE A 249 17.35 0.12 1.36
CA ILE A 249 18.28 1.25 1.41
C ILE A 249 19.58 0.89 0.70
N GLN A 250 20.35 1.90 0.32
CA GLN A 250 21.66 1.71 -0.29
C GLN A 250 22.71 2.38 0.60
N ASP A 251 23.82 1.70 0.86
CA ASP A 251 24.94 2.31 1.60
C ASP A 251 25.73 3.30 0.73
N LEU A 252 26.67 4.02 1.34
CA LEU A 252 27.55 4.98 0.65
C LEU A 252 28.41 4.34 -0.45
N ARG A 253 28.57 3.02 -0.44
CA ARG A 253 29.36 2.25 -1.40
C ARG A 253 28.49 1.62 -2.50
N GLY A 254 27.19 1.90 -2.50
CA GLY A 254 26.25 1.40 -3.48
C GLY A 254 25.72 -0.02 -3.19
N LYS A 255 25.97 -0.59 -2.01
CA LYS A 255 25.43 -1.91 -1.64
C LYS A 255 23.99 -1.82 -1.19
N ASN A 256 23.16 -2.77 -1.63
CA ASN A 256 21.75 -2.80 -1.27
C ASN A 256 21.55 -3.52 0.06
N ILE A 257 20.88 -2.84 0.99
CA ILE A 257 20.58 -3.36 2.31
C ILE A 257 19.06 -3.50 2.44
N ILE A 258 18.61 -4.69 2.81
CA ILE A 258 17.21 -4.96 3.14
C ILE A 258 17.06 -4.79 4.65
N SER A 259 16.49 -3.67 5.08
CA SER A 259 16.27 -3.35 6.50
C SER A 259 14.90 -3.86 6.95
N ILE A 260 14.88 -4.99 7.65
CA ILE A 260 13.68 -5.62 8.18
C ILE A 260 13.32 -4.97 9.51
N ARG A 261 12.06 -4.52 9.60
CA ARG A 261 11.45 -3.93 10.79
C ARG A 261 10.63 -4.94 11.56
N ASP A 262 9.93 -5.80 10.84
CA ASP A 262 9.15 -6.88 11.44
C ASP A 262 8.98 -8.03 10.44
N GLN A 263 8.76 -9.24 10.94
CA GLN A 263 8.48 -10.42 10.12
C GLN A 263 7.69 -11.46 10.91
N ASN A 264 6.51 -11.83 10.42
CA ASN A 264 5.62 -12.73 11.14
C ASN A 264 5.19 -13.93 10.30
N THR A 265 4.96 -15.04 10.98
CA THR A 265 4.19 -16.18 10.45
C THR A 265 3.03 -16.44 11.40
N TYR A 266 1.88 -15.85 11.05
CA TYR A 266 0.66 -15.88 11.87
C TYR A 266 0.04 -17.27 11.93
N SER A 267 -0.02 -17.96 10.79
CA SER A 267 -0.55 -19.32 10.73
C SER A 267 0.40 -20.31 11.41
N THR A 268 -0.05 -20.94 12.49
CA THR A 268 0.70 -22.00 13.19
C THR A 268 0.99 -23.17 12.27
N GLU A 269 0.10 -23.46 11.32
CA GLU A 269 0.29 -24.49 10.30
C GLU A 269 1.52 -24.21 9.43
N PHE A 270 1.90 -22.95 9.22
CA PHE A 270 2.97 -22.57 8.28
C PHE A 270 4.35 -22.49 8.95
N ARG A 271 4.39 -22.55 10.28
CA ARG A 271 5.64 -22.49 11.06
C ARG A 271 6.49 -23.74 10.85
N GLN A 272 7.80 -23.60 11.07
CA GLN A 272 8.81 -24.67 10.94
C GLN A 272 8.90 -25.34 9.55
N LYS A 273 8.29 -24.75 8.51
CA LYS A 273 8.28 -25.26 7.14
C LYS A 273 9.12 -24.44 6.16
N ARG A 274 10.04 -23.60 6.68
CA ARG A 274 10.93 -22.71 5.88
C ARG A 274 10.20 -21.64 5.06
N LEU A 275 8.94 -21.32 5.38
CA LEU A 275 8.18 -20.27 4.68
C LEU A 275 8.94 -18.94 4.68
N MET A 276 9.35 -18.46 5.85
CA MET A 276 10.07 -17.18 5.98
C MET A 276 11.40 -17.18 5.23
N THR A 277 12.06 -18.33 5.12
CA THR A 277 13.29 -18.48 4.33
C THR A 277 13.05 -18.27 2.83
N ILE A 278 11.93 -18.77 2.30
CA ILE A 278 11.55 -18.59 0.88
C ILE A 278 11.20 -17.12 0.62
N ILE A 279 10.48 -16.49 1.54
CA ILE A 279 10.13 -15.06 1.47
C ILE A 279 11.41 -14.21 1.42
N HIS A 280 12.38 -14.49 2.30
CA HIS A 280 13.65 -13.76 2.32
C HIS A 280 14.49 -14.01 1.07
N LEU A 281 14.51 -15.24 0.54
CA LEU A 281 15.20 -15.54 -0.72
C LEU A 281 14.63 -14.70 -1.87
N PHE A 282 13.30 -14.51 -1.90
CA PHE A 282 12.66 -13.63 -2.88
C PHE A 282 13.04 -12.17 -2.70
N LEU A 283 13.02 -11.66 -1.46
CA LEU A 283 13.42 -10.27 -1.18
C LEU A 283 14.87 -10.02 -1.60
N ILE A 284 15.79 -10.94 -1.27
CA ILE A 284 17.19 -10.87 -1.68
C ILE A 284 17.31 -10.85 -3.21
N HIS A 285 16.56 -11.70 -3.90
CA HIS A 285 16.58 -11.76 -5.36
C HIS A 285 16.01 -10.50 -6.02
N ARG A 286 14.86 -10.03 -5.54
CA ARG A 286 14.14 -8.87 -6.08
C ARG A 286 14.92 -7.56 -5.91
N TYR A 287 15.52 -7.35 -4.73
CA TYR A 287 16.23 -6.11 -4.39
C TYR A 287 17.75 -6.22 -4.55
N LYS A 288 18.26 -7.35 -5.02
CA LYS A 288 19.71 -7.62 -5.17
C LYS A 288 20.47 -7.28 -3.89
N GLY A 289 19.95 -7.75 -2.75
CA GLY A 289 20.51 -7.44 -1.43
C GLY A 289 21.93 -7.99 -1.27
N ASP A 290 22.80 -7.18 -0.69
CA ASP A 290 24.15 -7.57 -0.23
C ASP A 290 24.13 -7.99 1.25
N SER A 291 23.26 -7.36 2.05
CA SER A 291 23.00 -7.74 3.44
C SER A 291 21.52 -7.55 3.82
N VAL A 292 21.12 -8.23 4.89
CA VAL A 292 19.81 -8.07 5.53
C VAL A 292 20.03 -7.62 6.98
N HIS A 293 19.43 -6.49 7.36
CA HIS A 293 19.58 -5.89 8.68
C HIS A 293 18.24 -6.00 9.41
N TYR A 294 18.21 -6.63 10.58
CA TYR A 294 17.00 -6.73 11.40
C TYR A 294 17.10 -5.70 12.52
N VAL A 295 16.21 -4.69 12.50
CA VAL A 295 16.19 -3.61 13.47
C VAL A 295 15.19 -3.94 14.57
N ASN A 296 15.60 -3.80 15.83
CA ASN A 296 14.85 -4.24 17.02
C ASN A 296 14.46 -5.74 16.97
N PRO A 297 15.45 -6.63 16.80
CA PRO A 297 15.24 -8.04 16.62
C PRO A 297 14.66 -8.69 17.88
N THR A 298 13.76 -9.63 17.66
CA THR A 298 13.29 -10.59 18.66
C THR A 298 14.17 -11.85 18.66
N ASP A 299 14.05 -12.67 19.70
CA ASP A 299 14.68 -14.00 19.75
C ASP A 299 14.32 -14.88 18.54
N ASP A 300 13.13 -14.68 17.97
CA ASP A 300 12.67 -15.38 16.78
C ASP A 300 13.43 -14.93 15.54
N ASN A 301 13.79 -13.64 15.43
CA ASN A 301 14.67 -13.16 14.36
C ASN A 301 16.07 -13.78 14.48
N MET A 302 16.60 -13.89 15.69
CA MET A 302 17.90 -14.54 15.92
C MET A 302 17.88 -16.02 15.51
N LYS A 303 16.85 -16.78 15.92
CA LYS A 303 16.70 -18.18 15.51
C LYS A 303 16.56 -18.33 13.99
N GLN A 304 15.77 -17.46 13.37
CA GLN A 304 15.53 -17.48 11.92
C GLN A 304 16.81 -17.19 11.14
N THR A 305 17.55 -16.13 11.51
CA THR A 305 18.81 -15.74 10.85
C THR A 305 19.89 -16.81 11.00
N GLN A 306 20.08 -17.38 12.20
CA GLN A 306 21.00 -18.49 12.41
C GLN A 306 20.57 -19.75 11.62
N GLY A 307 19.27 -20.01 11.52
CA GLY A 307 18.72 -21.06 10.66
C GLY A 307 19.09 -20.84 9.19
N MET A 308 18.92 -19.62 8.68
CA MET A 308 19.27 -19.24 7.31
C MET A 308 20.77 -19.25 7.04
N LYS A 309 21.61 -18.96 8.03
CA LYS A 309 23.07 -19.15 7.97
C LYS A 309 23.43 -20.63 7.82
N LYS A 310 22.81 -21.53 8.60
CA LYS A 310 23.02 -22.99 8.47
C LYS A 310 22.59 -23.53 7.10
N LEU A 311 21.57 -22.91 6.49
CA LEU A 311 21.11 -23.22 5.14
C LEU A 311 22.00 -22.60 4.06
N GLY A 312 23.01 -21.80 4.43
CA GLY A 312 23.97 -21.20 3.53
C GLY A 312 23.44 -20.00 2.74
N ILE A 313 22.29 -19.43 3.13
CA ILE A 313 21.76 -18.19 2.52
C ILE A 313 22.55 -16.98 3.01
N TYR A 314 22.89 -16.98 4.30
CA TYR A 314 23.79 -15.99 4.89
C TYR A 314 25.20 -16.58 5.03
N SER A 315 26.22 -15.79 4.69
CA SER A 315 27.62 -16.12 4.96
C SER A 315 27.95 -15.91 6.43
N GLU A 316 27.44 -14.81 7.00
CA GLU A 316 27.65 -14.40 8.37
C GLU A 316 26.39 -13.77 8.95
N VAL A 317 26.25 -13.84 10.27
CA VAL A 317 25.15 -13.26 11.04
C VAL A 317 25.77 -12.80 12.35
N ASN A 318 25.83 -11.48 12.54
CA ASN A 318 26.43 -10.83 13.70
C ASN A 318 25.41 -9.89 14.33
N THR A 319 25.49 -9.71 15.66
CA THR A 319 24.74 -8.64 16.34
C THR A 319 25.69 -7.47 16.52
N GLU A 320 25.31 -6.31 15.99
CA GLU A 320 26.08 -5.06 16.08
C GLU A 320 25.52 -4.10 17.13
N VAL A 321 26.24 -3.01 17.36
CA VAL A 321 25.88 -1.96 18.32
C VAL A 321 24.49 -1.38 17.97
N GLY A 322 23.64 -1.24 18.99
CA GLY A 322 22.23 -0.83 18.82
C GLY A 322 21.27 -2.02 18.65
N ASP A 323 21.69 -3.22 19.03
CA ASP A 323 20.92 -4.46 18.95
C ASP A 323 20.40 -4.73 17.54
N ILE A 324 21.23 -4.59 16.51
CA ILE A 324 20.85 -4.87 15.12
C ILE A 324 21.49 -6.19 14.67
N ILE A 325 20.70 -7.12 14.11
CA ILE A 325 21.27 -8.31 13.46
C ILE A 325 21.67 -7.95 12.03
N VAL A 326 22.96 -8.05 11.72
CA VAL A 326 23.50 -7.89 10.38
C VAL A 326 23.81 -9.25 9.79
N ALA A 327 23.10 -9.60 8.71
CA ALA A 327 23.28 -10.86 8.00
C ALA A 327 23.85 -10.61 6.60
N GLY A 328 25.11 -11.00 6.38
CA GLY A 328 25.76 -10.92 5.07
C GLY A 328 25.26 -12.02 4.13
N ILE A 329 24.93 -11.69 2.88
CA ILE A 329 24.33 -12.63 1.93
C ILE A 329 25.41 -13.45 1.22
N ASN A 330 25.23 -14.77 1.16
CA ASN A 330 26.08 -15.65 0.37
C ASN A 330 25.59 -15.70 -1.09
N ALA A 331 26.04 -14.73 -1.89
CA ALA A 331 25.60 -14.56 -3.27
C ALA A 331 25.75 -15.82 -4.15
N LYS A 332 26.77 -16.65 -3.89
CA LYS A 332 26.99 -17.89 -4.66
C LYS A 332 25.90 -18.91 -4.39
N ASN A 333 25.63 -19.21 -3.13
CA ASN A 333 24.58 -20.16 -2.75
C ASN A 333 23.18 -19.65 -3.11
N VAL A 334 22.94 -18.34 -2.96
CA VAL A 334 21.67 -17.73 -3.40
C VAL A 334 21.49 -17.91 -4.90
N LYS A 335 22.54 -17.70 -5.72
CA LYS A 335 22.46 -17.93 -7.16
C LYS A 335 22.10 -19.38 -7.50
N ASP A 336 22.69 -20.36 -6.81
CA ASP A 336 22.39 -21.77 -7.02
C ASP A 336 20.93 -22.12 -6.67
N LEU A 337 20.36 -21.50 -5.62
CA LEU A 337 18.95 -21.64 -5.23
C LEU A 337 17.97 -20.99 -6.23
N LEU A 338 18.43 -20.02 -7.02
CA LEU A 338 17.64 -19.26 -7.98
C LEU A 338 17.75 -19.79 -9.42
N ASN A 339 18.46 -20.90 -9.64
CA ASN A 339 18.57 -21.51 -10.96
C ASN A 339 17.20 -21.92 -11.53
N GLU A 340 17.06 -21.81 -12.86
CA GLU A 340 15.80 -22.06 -13.58
C GLU A 340 15.29 -23.50 -13.45
N ASP A 341 16.16 -24.47 -13.17
CA ASP A 341 15.79 -25.87 -12.94
C ASP A 341 15.04 -26.08 -11.60
N GLN A 342 15.10 -25.10 -10.70
CA GLN A 342 14.51 -25.07 -9.37
C GLN A 342 14.85 -26.31 -8.50
N VAL A 343 15.95 -27.00 -8.80
CA VAL A 343 16.31 -28.25 -8.10
C VAL A 343 16.70 -27.96 -6.65
N GLU A 344 17.59 -27.00 -6.45
CA GLU A 344 18.06 -26.63 -5.10
C GLU A 344 16.96 -25.93 -4.29
N LEU A 345 16.08 -25.15 -4.94
CA LEU A 345 14.90 -24.59 -4.28
C LEU A 345 13.95 -25.69 -3.78
N LYS A 346 13.70 -26.73 -4.58
CA LYS A 346 12.89 -27.90 -4.16
C LYS A 346 13.57 -28.67 -3.03
N ASN A 347 14.89 -28.82 -3.06
CA ASN A 347 15.66 -29.45 -1.97
C ASN A 347 15.56 -28.63 -0.67
N LEU A 348 15.65 -27.30 -0.78
CA LEU A 348 15.45 -26.36 0.32
C LEU A 348 14.02 -26.51 0.89
N ILE A 349 12.99 -26.55 0.06
CA ILE A 349 11.60 -26.74 0.52
C ILE A 349 11.43 -28.08 1.24
N ALA A 350 11.97 -29.15 0.65
CA ALA A 350 11.80 -30.53 1.13
C ALA A 350 12.72 -30.92 2.30
N LYS A 351 13.55 -29.98 2.80
CA LYS A 351 14.55 -30.24 3.85
C LYS A 351 15.56 -31.35 3.51
N LYS A 352 15.81 -31.60 2.23
CA LYS A 352 16.83 -32.56 1.78
C LYS A 352 18.20 -31.89 1.77
N GLY A 353 19.24 -32.58 2.22
CA GLY A 353 20.63 -32.09 2.16
C GLY A 353 21.06 -31.90 0.70
N SER A 354 21.84 -30.86 0.41
CA SER A 354 22.31 -30.60 -0.95
C SER A 354 23.12 -31.79 -1.46
N ALA A 355 22.71 -32.35 -2.60
CA ALA A 355 23.42 -33.43 -3.25
C ALA A 355 24.67 -32.87 -3.94
N LYS A 356 25.70 -32.51 -3.17
CA LYS A 356 27.02 -32.20 -3.75
C LYS A 356 27.56 -33.47 -4.42
N LYS A 357 27.51 -33.52 -5.76
CA LYS A 357 28.32 -34.45 -6.56
C LYS A 357 29.79 -34.27 -6.14
N PRO A 358 30.56 -35.35 -5.87
CA PRO A 358 31.97 -35.22 -5.58
C PRO A 358 32.69 -34.66 -6.81
N ALA A 359 33.55 -33.68 -6.59
CA ALA A 359 34.42 -33.13 -7.62
C ALA A 359 35.22 -34.26 -8.29
N ALA A 360 35.12 -34.35 -9.61
CA ALA A 360 35.90 -35.29 -10.39
C ALA A 360 37.40 -35.05 -10.13
N LYS A 361 38.08 -36.05 -9.56
CA LYS A 361 39.55 -36.06 -9.47
C LYS A 361 40.12 -35.91 -10.87
N LYS A 362 40.78 -34.78 -11.14
CA LYS A 362 41.65 -34.62 -12.32
C LYS A 362 42.73 -35.71 -12.24
N LYS A 363 42.62 -36.73 -13.10
CA LYS A 363 43.73 -37.65 -13.39
C LYS A 363 44.81 -36.83 -14.08
N ALA A 364 45.94 -36.66 -13.41
CA ALA A 364 47.17 -36.18 -14.04
C ALA A 364 47.63 -37.23 -15.05
N SER A 365 47.53 -36.92 -16.35
CA SER A 365 48.25 -37.67 -17.37
C SER A 365 49.69 -37.16 -17.40
N LYS A 366 50.60 -37.89 -16.77
CA LYS A 366 52.00 -37.88 -17.17
C LYS A 366 52.07 -38.49 -18.58
N ARG A 367 52.54 -37.72 -19.56
CA ARG A 367 53.19 -38.27 -20.75
C ARG A 367 54.61 -37.72 -20.76
N LYS A 368 55.56 -38.67 -20.77
CA LYS A 368 56.94 -38.48 -21.21
C LYS A 368 56.96 -38.14 -22.68
#